data_AF-A0AA43H115-F1
#
_entry.id   AF-A0AA43H115-F1
#
_cell.length_a   1.000
_cell.length_b   1.000
_cell.length_c   1.000
_cell.angle_alpha   90.00
_cell.angle_beta   90.00
_cell.angle_gamma   90.00
#
_symmetry.space_group_name_H-M   'P 1'
#
loop_
_entity.id
_entity.type
_entity.pdbx_description
1 polymer ?
#
loop_
_entity_poly.entity_id
_entity_poly.type
_entity_poly.pdbx_seq_one_letter_code
_entity_poly.pdbx_strand_id
1 'polypeptide(L)' 'MIAILVTQQAEVKDHSADLINVAIEELVKERYELPGFGILDQLIGHIRTFVNHRRFVRVNNGLFFCCVISRMR' A
#
# COMPACT_ATOMS: atom_id res chain seq x y z
N MET A 1 -6.57 -5.39 12.64
CA MET A 1 -5.49 -4.47 13.04
C MET A 1 -4.35 -4.42 12.02
N ILE A 2 -3.78 -5.56 11.64
CA ILE A 2 -2.60 -5.67 10.76
C ILE A 2 -2.76 -4.97 9.40
N ALA A 3 -3.95 -5.04 8.78
CA ALA A 3 -4.21 -4.41 7.47
C ALA A 3 -3.95 -2.89 7.47
N ILE A 4 -4.30 -2.16 8.53
CA ILE A 4 -4.10 -0.71 8.62
C ILE A 4 -2.61 -0.38 8.62
N LEU A 5 -1.83 -1.11 9.42
CA LEU A 5 -0.39 -0.92 9.52
C LEU A 5 0.31 -1.22 8.20
N VAL A 6 -0.04 -2.34 7.54
CA VAL A 6 0.49 -2.68 6.20
C VAL A 6 0.10 -1.63 5.17
N THR A 7 -1.11 -1.03 5.26
CA THR A 7 -1.54 0.03 4.34
C THR A 7 -0.73 1.32 4.54
N GLN A 8 -0.43 1.69 5.79
CA GLN A 8 0.44 2.84 6.10
C GLN A 8 1.87 2.62 5.60
N GLN A 9 2.39 1.41 5.79
CA GLN A 9 3.73 1.05 5.31
C GLN A 9 3.78 0.98 3.78
N ALA A 10 2.69 0.57 3.12
CA ALA A 10 2.56 0.60 1.66
C ALA A 10 2.53 2.02 1.08
N GLU A 11 2.23 3.06 1.88
CA GLU A 11 2.39 4.43 1.41
C GLU A 11 3.86 4.88 1.33
N VAL A 12 4.76 4.20 2.04
CA VAL A 12 6.20 4.52 2.14
C VAL A 12 7.06 3.51 1.38
N LYS A 13 6.68 2.23 1.34
CA LYS A 13 7.42 1.13 0.72
C LYS A 13 6.73 0.66 -0.57
N ASP A 14 7.46 0.69 -1.68
CA ASP A 14 6.97 0.29 -3.01
C ASP A 14 7.12 -1.23 -3.30
N HIS A 15 7.99 -1.92 -2.57
CA HIS A 15 8.27 -3.35 -2.78
C HIS A 15 7.35 -4.24 -1.93
N SER A 16 6.74 -5.25 -2.56
CA SER A 16 5.86 -6.21 -1.88
C SER A 16 6.58 -7.05 -0.81
N ALA A 17 7.85 -7.39 -1.02
CA ALA A 17 8.66 -8.14 -0.06
C ALA A 17 8.85 -7.38 1.27
N ASP A 18 9.01 -6.06 1.22
CA ASP A 18 9.11 -5.24 2.41
C ASP A 18 7.82 -5.25 3.24
N LEU A 19 6.67 -5.24 2.56
CA LEU A 19 5.36 -5.28 3.22
C LEU A 19 5.09 -6.65 3.87
N ILE A 20 5.56 -7.73 3.22
CA ILE A 20 5.51 -9.09 3.79
C ILE A 20 6.37 -9.16 5.05
N ASN A 21 7.60 -8.63 5.00
CA ASN A 21 8.48 -8.62 6.16
C ASN A 21 7.86 -7.86 7.34
N VAL A 22 7.30 -6.67 7.09
CA VAL A 22 6.61 -5.91 8.15
C VAL A 22 5.39 -6.66 8.68
N ALA A 23 4.58 -7.27 7.80
CA ALA A 23 3.41 -8.02 8.24
C ALA A 23 3.80 -9.25 9.10
N ILE A 24 4.88 -9.95 8.74
CA ILE A 24 5.42 -11.06 9.53
C ILE A 24 5.96 -10.57 10.88
N GLU A 25 6.72 -9.47 10.91
CA GLU A 25 7.23 -8.90 12.16
C GLU A 25 6.08 -8.55 13.13
N GLU A 26 5.00 -7.96 12.64
CA GLU A 26 3.83 -7.62 13.45
C GLU A 26 3.05 -8.87 13.90
N LEU A 27 2.86 -9.86 13.02
CA LEU A 27 2.23 -11.13 13.38
C LEU A 27 3.01 -11.88 14.47
N VAL A 28 4.34 -11.85 14.40
CA VAL A 28 5.23 -12.46 15.40
C VAL A 28 5.18 -11.70 16.72
N LYS A 29 5.12 -10.35 16.69
CA LYS A 29 5.01 -9.51 17.90
C LYS A 29 3.68 -9.72 18.62
N GLU A 30 2.57 -9.80 17.88
CA GLU A 30 1.24 -10.04 18.46
C GLU A 30 0.99 -11.52 18.82
N ARG A 31 1.97 -12.41 18.61
CA ARG A 31 1.90 -13.85 18.91
C ARG A 31 0.71 -14.56 18.24
N TYR A 32 0.30 -14.09 17.05
CA TYR A 32 -0.76 -14.76 16.30
C TYR A 32 -0.22 -16.00 15.56
N GLU A 33 -1.10 -16.97 15.34
CA GLU A 33 -0.85 -18.10 14.45
C GLU A 33 -0.58 -17.54 13.05
N LEU A 34 0.58 -17.86 12.47
CA LEU A 34 0.93 -17.33 11.16
C LEU A 34 -0.08 -17.87 10.13
N PRO A 35 -0.89 -17.02 9.48
CA PRO A 35 -1.72 -17.49 8.38
C PRO A 35 -0.80 -18.06 7.30
N GLY A 36 -1.28 -19.07 6.56
CA GLY A 36 -0.51 -19.65 5.47
C GLY A 36 0.01 -18.54 4.53
N PHE A 37 1.28 -18.62 4.14
CA PHE A 37 1.99 -17.59 3.38
C PHE A 37 1.19 -17.09 2.15
N GLY A 38 0.45 -17.97 1.47
CA GLY A 38 -0.39 -17.60 0.33
C GLY A 38 -1.53 -16.63 0.66
N ILE A 39 -2.14 -16.73 1.85
CA ILE A 39 -3.19 -15.79 2.29
C ILE A 39 -2.57 -14.42 2.55
N LEU A 40 -1.38 -14.40 3.17
CA LEU A 40 -0.65 -13.17 3.45
C LEU A 40 -0.21 -12.47 2.16
N ASP A 41 0.34 -13.22 1.21
CA ASP A 41 0.75 -12.71 -0.09
C ASP A 41 -0.43 -12.15 -0.89
N GLN A 42 -1.56 -12.85 -0.91
CA GLN A 42 -2.77 -12.39 -1.59
C GLN A 42 -3.38 -11.13 -0.94
N LEU A 43 -3.32 -11.01 0.38
CA LEU A 43 -3.75 -9.82 1.11
C LEU A 43 -2.84 -8.62 0.78
N ILE A 44 -1.52 -8.83 0.79
CA ILE A 44 -0.55 -7.78 0.50
C ILE A 44 -0.64 -7.34 -0.97
N GLY A 45 -0.87 -8.28 -1.89
CA GLY A 45 -1.14 -7.98 -3.30
C GLY A 45 -2.35 -7.07 -3.48
N HIS A 46 -3.45 -7.33 -2.75
CA HIS A 46 -4.63 -6.46 -2.74
C HIS A 46 -4.33 -5.07 -2.19
N ILE A 47 -3.66 -4.97 -1.03
CA ILE A 47 -3.31 -3.69 -0.41
C ILE A 47 -2.41 -2.88 -1.34
N ARG A 48 -1.40 -3.51 -1.96
CA ARG A 48 -0.49 -2.83 -2.90
C ARG A 48 -1.22 -2.29 -4.11
N THR A 49 -2.13 -3.08 -4.70
CA THR A 49 -2.92 -2.66 -5.85
C THR A 49 -3.80 -1.46 -5.49
N PHE A 50 -4.44 -1.51 -4.32
CA PHE A 50 -5.27 -0.42 -3.82
C PHE A 50 -4.48 0.88 -3.56
N VAL A 51 -3.33 0.79 -2.89
CA VAL A 51 -2.47 1.95 -2.59
C VAL A 51 -1.87 2.54 -3.86
N ASN A 52 -1.38 1.70 -4.78
CA ASN A 52 -0.85 2.14 -6.07
C ASN A 52 -1.92 2.85 -6.91
N HIS A 53 -3.13 2.30 -6.97
CA HIS A 53 -4.25 2.95 -7.64
C HIS A 53 -4.54 4.33 -7.03
N ARG A 54 -4.59 4.43 -5.69
CA ARG A 54 -4.79 5.70 -4.99
C ARG A 54 -3.67 6.71 -5.25
N ARG A 55 -2.41 6.25 -5.34
CA ARG A 55 -1.23 7.08 -5.64
C ARG A 55 -1.30 7.59 -7.09
N PHE A 56 -1.65 6.72 -8.03
CA PHE A 56 -1.82 7.05 -9.44
C PHE A 56 -2.93 8.09 -9.64
N VAL A 57 -4.08 7.91 -9.00
CA VAL A 57 -5.19 8.89 -9.04
C VAL A 57 -4.75 10.25 -8.47
N ARG A 58 -4.01 10.26 -7.35
CA ARG A 58 -3.47 11.51 -6.78
C ARG A 58 -2.54 12.24 -7.75
N VAL A 59 -1.60 11.53 -8.36
CA VAL A 59 -0.65 12.11 -9.34
C VAL A 59 -1.40 12.59 -10.59
N ASN A 60 -2.32 11.78 -11.12
CA ASN A 60 -3.12 12.12 -12.28
C ASN A 60 -3.97 13.38 -12.04
N ASN A 61 -4.60 13.50 -10.86
CA ASN A 61 -5.34 14.70 -10.48
C ASN A 61 -4.44 15.93 -10.32
N GLY A 62 -3.24 15.77 -9.75
CA GLY A 62 -2.26 16.86 -9.64
C GLY A 62 -1.79 17.38 -11.01
N LEU A 63 -1.58 16.47 -11.97
CA LEU A 63 -1.26 16.82 -13.36
C LEU A 63 -2.44 17.51 -14.07
N PHE A 64 -3.67 17.03 -13.84
CA PHE A 64 -4.88 17.68 -14.38
C PHE A 64 -5.03 19.11 -13.85
N PHE A 65 -4.83 19.31 -12.55
CA PHE A 65 -4.92 20.63 -11.92
C PHE A 65 -3.85 21.60 -12.44
N CYS A 66 -2.61 21.13 -12.59
CA CYS A 66 -1.52 21.94 -13.15
C CYS A 66 -1.80 22.32 -14.61
N CYS A 67 -2.31 21.37 -15.42
CA CYS A 67 -2.66 21.64 -16.82
C CYS A 67 -3.82 22.64 -16.94
N VAL A 68 -4.87 22.51 -16.11
CA VAL A 68 -6.01 23.46 -16.11
C VAL A 68 -5.56 24.86 -15.72
N ILE A 69 -4.70 25.01 -14.70
CA ILE A 69 -4.17 26.32 -14.29
C ILE A 69 -3.26 26.92 -15.37
N SER A 70 -2.40 26.12 -16.00
CA SER A 70 -1.50 26.60 -17.06
C SER A 70 -2.23 26.96 -18.37
N ARG A 71 -3.45 26.45 -18.58
CA ARG A 71 -4.31 26.76 -19.75
C ARG A 71 -5.27 27.93 -19.50
N MET A 72 -5.32 28.46 -18.28
CA MET A 72 -6.15 29.60 -17.87
C MET A 72 -5.35 30.92 -17.76
N ARG A 73 -4.05 30.90 -18.11
CA ARG A 73 -3.20 32.09 -18.21
C ARG A 73 -2.83 32.37 -19.67
#